data_AF-A0A9E0RED0-F1
#
_entry.id   AF-A0A9E0RED0-F1
#
_cell.length_a   1.000
_cell.length_b   1.000
_cell.length_c   1.000
_cell.angle_alpha   90.00
_cell.angle_beta   90.00
_cell.angle_gamma   90.00
#
_symmetry.space_group_name_H-M   'P 1'
#
loop_
_entity.id
_entity.type
_entity.pdbx_description
1 polymer ?
#
loop_
_entity_poly.entity_id
_entity_poly.type
_entity_poly.pdbx_seq_one_letter_code
_entity_poly.pdbx_strand_id
1 'polypeptide(L)'
;MSTKASISSGEKHHLYHQELLSQEPTSVFLEIDSPSEFRVEKETFQGKIIETLTVEIPSATMDQIAINWIKKRKLQGAVGGPVGEEWGSPDCPWD
;
A
#
# COMPACT_ATOMS: atom_id res chain seq x y z
N MET A 1 24.10 4.08 1.48
CA MET A 1 23.17 3.55 2.49
C MET A 1 21.76 3.91 2.02
N SER A 2 20.90 2.94 1.74
CA SER A 2 19.49 3.16 1.41
C SER A 2 18.67 2.97 2.68
N THR A 3 17.76 3.89 2.98
CA THR A 3 16.88 3.80 4.16
C THR A 3 15.46 3.51 3.70
N LYS A 4 14.72 2.63 4.40
CA LYS A 4 13.30 2.40 4.14
C LYS A 4 12.48 3.39 4.97
N ALA A 5 11.65 4.20 4.33
CA ALA A 5 10.71 5.09 5.01
C ALA A 5 9.30 4.46 5.02
N SER A 6 8.87 4.01 6.19
CA SER A 6 7.58 3.31 6.37
C SER A 6 6.39 4.23 6.14
N ILE A 7 5.35 3.69 5.49
CA ILE A 7 4.03 4.32 5.29
C ILE A 7 2.98 3.58 6.10
N SER A 8 2.93 2.25 5.94
CA SER A 8 2.04 1.37 6.69
C SER A 8 2.83 0.12 7.04
N SER A 9 2.77 -0.30 8.30
CA SER A 9 3.44 -1.53 8.75
C SER A 9 2.51 -2.26 9.72
N GLY A 10 2.41 -3.57 9.55
CA GLY A 10 1.70 -4.46 10.44
C GLY A 10 2.53 -5.72 10.69
N GLU A 11 1.92 -6.71 11.34
CA GLU A 11 2.59 -7.98 11.64
C GLU A 11 3.06 -8.73 10.39
N LYS A 12 2.34 -8.57 9.27
CA LYS A 12 2.57 -9.32 8.03
C LYS A 12 2.73 -8.45 6.78
N HIS A 13 2.83 -7.13 6.93
CA HIS A 13 2.95 -6.24 5.77
C HIS A 13 3.81 -5.03 6.08
N HIS A 14 4.48 -4.53 5.04
CA HIS A 14 5.22 -3.28 5.10
C HIS A 14 5.11 -2.53 3.76
N LEU A 15 4.37 -1.44 3.76
CA LEU A 15 4.34 -0.45 2.68
C LEU A 15 5.36 0.65 2.98
N TYR A 16 6.32 0.87 2.09
CA TYR A 16 7.40 1.84 2.30
C TYR A 16 7.93 2.46 1.00
N HIS A 17 8.65 3.58 1.16
CA HIS A 17 9.50 4.14 0.13
C HIS A 17 10.95 3.72 0.34
N GLN A 18 11.68 3.47 -0.74
CA GLN A 18 13.15 3.42 -0.68
C GLN A 18 13.69 4.83 -0.83
N GLU A 19 14.28 5.38 0.23
CA GLU A 19 14.93 6.68 0.17
C GLU A 19 16.36 6.50 -0.34
N LEU A 20 16.59 6.98 -1.56
CA LEU A 20 17.90 7.23 -2.10
C LEU A 20 18.29 8.66 -1.72
N LEU A 21 19.54 8.86 -1.28
CA LEU A 21 20.08 10.11 -0.72
C LEU A 21 19.93 11.38 -1.60
N SER A 22 19.39 11.29 -2.81
CA SER A 22 19.39 12.37 -3.79
C SER A 22 18.09 12.57 -4.56
N GLN A 23 17.01 11.83 -4.27
CA GLN A 23 15.76 11.92 -5.03
C GLN A 23 14.54 11.71 -4.14
N GLU A 24 13.47 12.47 -4.40
CA GLU A 24 12.16 12.16 -3.84
C GLU A 24 11.69 10.79 -4.35
N PRO A 25 11.18 9.91 -3.48
CA PRO A 25 10.78 8.57 -3.89
C PRO A 25 9.57 8.61 -4.81
N THR A 26 9.75 8.13 -6.05
CA THR A 26 8.70 8.05 -7.08
C THR A 26 7.90 6.75 -7.03
N SER A 27 8.34 5.78 -6.23
CA SER A 27 7.73 4.45 -6.12
C SER A 27 7.54 4.06 -4.66
N VAL A 28 6.62 3.12 -4.44
CA VAL A 28 6.38 2.44 -3.16
C VAL A 28 6.55 0.94 -3.36
N PHE A 29 6.95 0.27 -2.29
CA PHE A 29 7.09 -1.17 -2.24
C PHE A 29 6.16 -1.71 -1.16
N LEU A 30 5.42 -2.75 -1.51
CA LEU A 30 4.59 -3.50 -0.58
C LEU A 30 5.24 -4.87 -0.35
N GLU A 31 5.79 -5.07 0.83
CA GLU A 31 6.25 -6.37 1.31
C GLU A 31 5.10 -7.04 2.08
N ILE A 32 4.87 -8.33 1.81
CA ILE A 32 3.91 -9.16 2.51
C ILE A 32 4.67 -10.38 3.05
N ASP A 33 4.64 -10.56 4.37
CA ASP A 33 5.32 -11.64 5.06
C ASP A 33 4.37 -12.82 5.25
N SER A 34 4.81 -14.00 4.80
CA SER A 34 4.04 -15.25 4.88
C SER A 34 2.59 -15.11 4.36
N PRO A 35 2.40 -14.70 3.08
CA PRO A 35 1.06 -14.62 2.50
C PRO A 35 0.39 -16.00 2.51
N SER A 36 -0.92 -16.01 2.77
CA SER A 36 -1.74 -17.22 2.73
C SER A 36 -1.73 -17.87 1.33
N GLU A 37 -1.81 -17.03 0.29
CA GLU A 37 -1.72 -17.44 -1.11
C GLU A 37 -0.91 -16.41 -1.91
N PHE A 38 -0.04 -16.88 -2.80
CA PHE A 38 0.60 -16.05 -3.80
C PHE A 38 0.82 -16.84 -5.09
N ARG A 39 0.79 -16.15 -6.23
CA ARG A 39 0.99 -16.71 -7.55
C ARG A 39 1.86 -15.81 -8.39
N VAL A 40 2.87 -16.40 -9.04
CA VAL A 40 3.72 -15.72 -10.01
C VAL A 40 3.49 -16.38 -11.37
N GLU A 41 2.97 -15.61 -12.31
CA GLU A 41 2.73 -16.04 -13.69
C GLU A 41 3.68 -15.31 -14.63
N LYS A 42 4.26 -16.07 -15.55
CA LYS A 42 5.09 -15.53 -16.63
C LYS A 42 4.65 -16.15 -17.94
N GLU A 43 4.03 -15.34 -18.77
CA GLU A 43 3.49 -15.75 -20.07
C GLU A 43 4.23 -15.05 -21.19
N THR A 44 4.35 -15.72 -22.34
CA THR A 44 4.87 -15.10 -23.56
C THR A 44 3.76 -15.06 -24.60
N PHE A 45 3.27 -13.87 -24.91
CA PHE A 45 2.20 -13.66 -25.88
C PHE A 45 2.68 -12.73 -26.99
N GLN A 46 2.61 -13.19 -28.25
CA GLN A 46 3.06 -12.43 -29.43
C GLN A 46 4.51 -11.90 -29.31
N GLY A 47 5.40 -12.68 -28.70
CA GLY A 47 6.81 -12.30 -28.50
C GLY A 47 7.04 -11.29 -27.36
N LYS A 48 5.99 -10.90 -26.62
CA LYS A 48 6.11 -10.09 -25.40
C LYS A 48 6.00 -10.97 -24.16
N ILE A 49 6.86 -10.72 -23.18
CA ILE A 49 6.78 -11.36 -21.87
C ILE A 49 5.82 -10.53 -21.00
N ILE A 50 4.84 -11.20 -20.39
CA ILE A 50 3.90 -10.64 -19.42
C ILE A 50 4.18 -11.34 -18.09
N GLU A 51 4.45 -10.55 -17.06
CA GLU A 51 4.73 -11.05 -15.70
C GLU A 51 3.65 -10.51 -14.76
N THR A 52 3.00 -11.42 -14.03
CA THR A 52 1.92 -11.10 -13.08
C THR A 52 2.28 -11.68 -11.71
N LEU A 53 2.19 -10.84 -10.68
CA LEU A 53 2.26 -11.25 -9.28
C LEU A 53 0.89 -11.03 -8.65
N THR A 54 0.29 -12.11 -8.14
CA THR A 54 -0.95 -12.09 -7.37
C THR A 54 -0.63 -12.51 -5.94
N VAL A 55 -1.11 -11.76 -4.96
CA VAL A 55 -0.93 -12.07 -3.53
C VAL A 55 -2.25 -11.88 -2.83
N GLU A 56 -2.62 -12.82 -1.97
CA GLU A 56 -3.75 -12.67 -1.07
C GLU A 56 -3.41 -11.68 0.05
N ILE A 57 -4.26 -10.67 0.22
CA ILE A 57 -4.14 -9.69 1.31
C ILE A 57 -5.49 -9.67 2.02
N PRO A 58 -5.55 -9.88 3.34
CA PRO A 58 -6.80 -9.73 4.10
C PRO A 58 -7.41 -8.34 3.89
N SER A 59 -8.73 -8.27 3.72
CA SER A 59 -9.43 -7.00 3.44
C SER A 59 -9.12 -5.93 4.48
N ALA A 60 -9.19 -6.26 5.77
CA ALA A 60 -8.88 -5.33 6.85
C ALA A 60 -7.43 -4.77 6.78
N THR A 61 -6.47 -5.59 6.35
CA THR A 61 -5.09 -5.15 6.13
C THR A 61 -5.01 -4.20 4.94
N MET A 62 -5.71 -4.51 3.84
CA MET A 62 -5.76 -3.63 2.67
C MET A 62 -6.43 -2.28 2.98
N ASP A 63 -7.50 -2.28 3.77
CA ASP A 63 -8.19 -1.06 4.23
C ASP A 63 -7.24 -0.19 5.05
N GLN A 64 -6.50 -0.79 5.99
CA GLN A 64 -5.51 -0.07 6.79
C GLN A 64 -4.38 0.51 5.93
N ILE A 65 -3.91 -0.24 4.92
CA ILE A 65 -2.90 0.22 3.95
C ILE A 65 -3.45 1.42 3.17
N ALA A 66 -4.69 1.33 2.66
CA ALA A 66 -5.32 2.39 1.88
C ALA A 66 -5.52 3.68 2.70
N ILE A 67 -6.03 3.57 3.93
CA ILE A 67 -6.20 4.72 4.83
C ILE A 67 -4.85 5.37 5.11
N ASN A 68 -3.83 4.59 5.49
CA ASN A 68 -2.49 5.11 5.78
C ASN A 68 -1.87 5.80 4.55
N TRP A 69 -2.08 5.25 3.36
CA TRP A 69 -1.62 5.85 2.11
C TRP A 69 -2.30 7.19 1.82
N ILE A 70 -3.63 7.25 1.91
CA ILE A 70 -4.41 8.48 1.70
C ILE A 70 -3.95 9.56 2.68
N LYS A 71 -3.80 9.22 3.96
CA LYS A 71 -3.32 10.15 4.99
C LYS A 71 -1.90 10.65 4.72
N LYS A 72 -0.97 9.73 4.39
CA LYS A 72 0.43 10.08 4.08
C LYS A 72 0.55 11.03 2.90
N ARG A 73 -0.26 10.82 1.86
CA ARG A 73 -0.26 11.61 0.63
C ARG A 73 -1.19 12.83 0.67
N LYS A 74 -1.93 13.02 1.77
CA LYS A 74 -2.92 14.08 1.96
C LYS A 74 -4.01 14.10 0.88
N LEU A 75 -4.53 12.92 0.52
CA LEU A 75 -5.51 12.74 -0.57
C LEU A 75 -6.98 12.83 -0.12
N GLN A 76 -7.26 13.26 1.11
CA GLN A 76 -8.61 13.37 1.67
C GLN A 76 -9.56 14.17 0.75
N GLY A 77 -9.07 15.26 0.15
CA GLY A 77 -9.85 16.07 -0.78
C GLY A 77 -10.27 15.32 -2.06
N ALA A 78 -9.48 14.34 -2.51
CA ALA A 78 -9.80 13.55 -3.71
C ALA A 78 -10.85 12.46 -3.43
N VAL A 79 -10.97 12.02 -2.18
CA VAL A 79 -11.97 11.01 -1.74
C VAL A 79 -13.19 11.65 -1.08
N GLY A 80 -13.31 12.98 -1.10
CA GLY A 80 -14.51 13.70 -0.69
C GLY A 80 -14.60 14.01 0.81
N GLY A 81 -13.54 13.80 1.59
CA GLY A 81 -13.58 14.09 3.03
C GLY A 81 -12.52 13.36 3.86
N PRO A 82 -12.63 13.44 5.19
CA PRO A 82 -11.79 12.68 6.12
C PRO A 82 -11.90 11.16 5.88
N VAL A 83 -10.85 10.41 6.23
CA VAL A 83 -10.81 8.95 6.02
C VAL A 83 -10.46 8.19 7.30
N GLY A 84 -11.11 7.04 7.48
CA GLY A 84 -11.03 6.24 8.71
C GLY A 84 -11.78 6.92 9.85
N GLU A 85 -11.29 6.78 11.08
CA GLU A 85 -11.96 7.32 12.29
C GLU A 85 -11.64 8.82 12.55
N GLU A 86 -11.42 9.60 11.50
CA GLU A 86 -11.19 11.04 11.64
C GLU A 86 -12.50 11.78 11.95
N TRP A 87 -12.43 12.85 12.76
CA TRP A 87 -13.59 13.68 13.07
C TRP A 87 -14.28 14.19 11.80
N GLY A 88 -15.59 13.97 11.68
CA GLY A 88 -16.38 14.26 10.47
C GLY A 88 -16.38 13.15 9.41
N SER A 89 -15.74 12.02 9.68
CA SER A 89 -15.89 10.80 8.88
C SER A 89 -17.15 10.04 9.28
N PRO A 90 -17.86 9.37 8.35
CA PRO A 90 -18.98 8.48 8.67
C PRO A 90 -18.64 7.34 9.65
N ASP A 91 -17.36 6.94 9.69
CA ASP A 91 -16.86 5.85 10.52
C ASP A 91 -16.32 6.33 11.88
N CYS A 92 -16.49 7.61 12.24
CA CYS A 92 -16.05 8.14 13.52
C CYS A 92 -16.99 7.67 14.65
N PRO A 93 -16.51 6.92 15.67
CA PRO A 93 -17.38 6.38 16.72
C PRO A 93 -17.81 7.42 17.77
N TRP A 94 -17.37 8.67 17.63
CA TRP A 94 -17.54 9.75 18.61
C TRP A 94 -18.37 10.93 18.10
N ASP A 95 -19.30 10.69 17.18
CA ASP A 95 -20.22 11.74 16.69
C ASP A 95 -21.26 12.17 17.75
#